data_AF-A0A968PH48-F1
#
_entry.id   AF-A0A968PH48-F1
#
_cell.length_a   1.000
_cell.length_b   1.000
_cell.length_c   1.000
_cell.angle_alpha   90.00
_cell.angle_beta   90.00
_cell.angle_gamma   90.00
#
_symmetry.space_group_name_H-M   'P 1'
#
loop_
_entity.id
_entity.type
_entity.pdbx_description
1 polymer ?
#
loop_
_entity_poly.entity_id
_entity_poly.type
_entity_poly.pdbx_seq_one_letter_code
_entity_poly.pdbx_strand_id
1 'polypeptide(L)' 'WSEQQVWDYINRHDVPYNSLLGQGYRSIGCTHCTSLPATDAPRSGRWVGFAKTECGIHL' A
#
# COMPACT_ATOMS: atom_id res chain seq x y z
N TRP A 1 -13.07 5.96 -0.23
CA TRP A 1 -12.40 7.09 -0.90
C TRP A 1 -11.58 6.53 -2.05
N SER A 2 -11.45 7.28 -3.14
CA SER A 2 -10.46 6.98 -4.19
C SER A 2 -9.04 7.24 -3.69
N GLU A 3 -8.03 6.67 -4.34
CA GLU A 3 -6.62 6.96 -4.03
C GLU A 3 -6.31 8.45 -4.15
N GLN A 4 -6.88 9.12 -5.15
CA GLN A 4 -6.76 10.56 -5.32
C GLN A 4 -7.33 11.34 -4.13
N GLN A 5 -8.52 10.96 -3.63
CA GLN A 5 -9.12 11.60 -2.45
C GLN A 5 -8.25 11.45 -1.20
N VAL A 6 -7.55 10.32 -1.06
CA VAL A 6 -6.62 10.09 0.06
C VAL A 6 -5.39 11.00 -0.07
N TRP A 7 -4.78 11.10 -1.26
CA TRP A 7 -3.64 11.97 -1.50
C TRP A 7 -3.98 13.46 -1.37
N ASP A 8 -5.14 13.88 -1.88
CA ASP A 8 -5.62 15.25 -1.74
C ASP A 8 -5.75 15.64 -0.27
N TYR A 9 -6.25 14.71 0.57
CA TYR A 9 -6.34 14.92 2.01
C TYR A 9 -4.96 15.01 2.67
N ILE A 10 -4.05 14.08 2.36
CA ILE A 10 -2.67 14.08 2.90
C ILE A 10 -1.98 15.41 2.59
N ASN A 11 -2.05 15.85 1.32
CA ASN A 11 -1.38 17.07 0.86
C ASN A 11 -2.03 18.34 1.43
N ARG A 12 -3.37 18.39 1.54
CA ARG A 12 -4.07 19.56 2.09
C ARG A 12 -3.78 19.81 3.56
N HIS A 13 -3.48 18.75 4.31
CA HIS A 13 -3.33 18.79 5.77
C HIS A 13 -1.90 18.51 6.23
N ASP A 14 -0.92 18.50 5.32
CA ASP A 14 0.48 18.20 5.61
C ASP A 14 0.65 16.93 6.47
N VAL A 15 -0.17 15.91 6.18
CA VAL A 15 -0.17 14.68 6.96
C VAL A 15 1.14 13.92 6.69
N PRO A 16 1.95 13.61 7.71
CA PRO A 16 3.14 12.80 7.50
C PRO A 16 2.71 11.41 7.02
N TYR A 17 3.33 10.96 5.94
CA TYR A 17 3.09 9.65 5.34
C TYR A 17 4.37 8.83 5.30
N ASN A 18 4.23 7.51 5.10
CA ASN A 18 5.39 6.63 5.05
C ASN A 18 6.24 6.90 3.80
N SER A 19 7.55 7.15 4.00
CA SER A 19 8.49 7.49 2.92
C SER A 19 8.60 6.43 1.82
N LEU A 20 8.27 5.17 2.11
CA LEU A 20 8.20 4.10 1.11
C LEU A 20 7.13 4.37 0.04
N LEU A 21 6.07 5.12 0.36
CA LEU A 21 5.08 5.52 -0.65
C LEU A 21 5.72 6.38 -1.75
N GLY A 22 6.66 7.26 -1.39
CA GLY A 22 7.45 8.05 -2.35
C GLY A 22 8.48 7.24 -3.14
N GLN A 23 8.78 6.01 -2.71
CA GLN A 23 9.66 5.07 -3.42
C GLN A 23 8.88 4.11 -4.35
N GLY A 24 7.56 4.30 -4.49
CA GLY A 24 6.71 3.51 -5.39
C GLY A 24 5.95 2.37 -4.71
N TYR A 25 6.06 2.19 -3.40
CA TYR A 25 5.24 1.21 -2.68
C TYR A 25 3.79 1.72 -2.57
N ARG A 26 2.80 0.94 -3.04
CA ARG A 26 1.38 1.33 -3.00
C ARG A 26 0.57 0.66 -1.89
N SER A 27 1.12 -0.38 -1.26
CA SER A 27 0.54 -1.02 -0.07
C SER A 27 1.66 -1.55 0.82
N ILE A 28 1.72 -1.08 2.06
CA ILE A 28 2.80 -1.40 3.00
C ILE A 28 2.28 -2.36 4.08
N GLY A 29 3.03 -3.44 4.35
CA GLY A 29 2.79 -4.40 5.42
C GLY A 29 4.10 -4.82 6.09
N CYS A 30 4.30 -6.12 6.34
CA CYS A 30 5.59 -6.66 6.80
C CYS A 30 6.67 -6.50 5.73
N THR A 31 7.92 -6.33 6.18
CA THR A 31 9.12 -6.23 5.34
C THR A 31 9.31 -7.43 4.40
N HIS A 32 8.97 -8.64 4.85
CA HIS A 32 9.09 -9.86 4.05
C HIS A 32 7.91 -10.12 3.10
N CYS A 33 6.84 -9.33 3.20
CA CYS A 33 5.56 -9.59 2.53
C CYS A 33 5.07 -8.38 1.72
N THR A 34 5.95 -7.42 1.50
CA THR A 34 5.70 -6.16 0.80
C THR A 34 6.79 -5.97 -0.25
N SER A 35 6.39 -5.83 -1.50
CA SER A 35 7.25 -5.47 -2.63
C SER A 35 6.71 -4.24 -3.35
N LEU A 36 7.46 -3.76 -4.35
CA LEU A 36 6.90 -2.86 -5.34
C LEU A 36 5.72 -3.54 -6.06
N PRO A 37 4.70 -2.76 -6.45
CA PRO A 37 3.55 -3.28 -7.16
C PRO A 37 3.96 -3.89 -8.51
N ALA A 38 3.47 -5.09 -8.80
CA ALA A 38 3.69 -5.77 -10.09
C ALA A 38 2.68 -5.34 -11.17
N THR A 39 1.55 -4.75 -10.75
CA THR A 39 0.48 -4.24 -11.62
C THR A 39 -0.14 -2.99 -11.00
N ASP A 40 -1.01 -2.30 -11.75
CA ASP A 40 -1.73 -1.11 -11.27
C ASP A 40 -2.70 -1.36 -10.10
N ALA A 41 -2.94 -2.62 -9.74
CA ALA A 41 -3.73 -2.95 -8.57
C ALA A 41 -3.00 -2.47 -7.29
N PRO A 42 -3.63 -1.65 -6.42
CA PRO A 42 -2.95 -1.00 -5.28
C PRO A 42 -2.25 -1.96 -4.30
N ARG A 43 -2.73 -3.20 -4.19
CA ARG A 43 -2.18 -4.25 -3.32
C ARG A 43 -1.40 -5.33 -4.07
N SER A 44 -1.00 -5.09 -5.32
CA SER A 44 -0.27 -6.08 -6.13
C SER A 44 1.12 -6.41 -5.58
N GLY A 45 1.70 -5.52 -4.77
CA GLY A 45 2.96 -5.77 -4.05
C GLY A 45 2.80 -6.59 -2.76
N ARG A 46 1.61 -7.08 -2.43
CA ARG A 46 1.34 -7.94 -1.26
C ARG A 46 1.19 -9.40 -1.73
N TRP A 47 1.59 -10.34 -0.87
CA TRP A 47 1.47 -11.80 -1.13
C TRP A 47 2.30 -12.31 -2.31
N VAL A 48 3.44 -11.66 -2.63
CA VAL A 48 4.36 -12.18 -3.64
C VAL A 48 4.84 -13.57 -3.21
N GLY A 49 4.49 -14.59 -3.99
CA GLY A 49 4.80 -16.00 -3.70
C GLY A 49 3.78 -16.73 -2.82
N PHE A 50 2.67 -16.11 -2.41
CA PHE A 50 1.62 -16.71 -1.60
C PHE A 50 0.23 -16.52 -2.22
N ALA A 51 -0.73 -17.35 -1.81
CA ALA A 51 -2.13 -17.12 -2.17
C ALA A 51 -2.59 -15.75 -1.64
N LYS A 52 -3.49 -15.08 -2.38
CA LYS A 52 -4.11 -13.80 -1.98
C LYS A 52 -5.08 -14.03 -0.82
N THR A 53 -4.54 -14.28 0.36
CA THR A 53 -5.31 -14.49 1.59
C THR A 53 -5.19 -13.24 2.45
N GLU A 54 -6.31 -12.65 2.84
CA GLU A 54 -6.29 -11.48 3.71
C GLU A 54 -5.58 -11.81 5.03
N CYS A 55 -4.85 -10.85 5.60
CA CYS A 55 -4.13 -11.12 6.85
C CYS A 55 -5.11 -11.31 8.01
N GLY A 56 -4.65 -11.99 9.07
CA GLY A 56 -5.45 -12.32 10.26
C GLY A 56 -5.99 -11.14 11.07
N ILE A 57 -5.70 -9.89 10.65
CA ILE A 57 -6.31 -8.67 11.21
C ILE A 57 -7.77 -8.49 10.72
N HIS A 58 -8.12 -9.12 9.60
CA HIS A 58 -9.43 -8.95 8.96
C HIS A 58 -10.27 -10.24 8.93
N LEU A 59 -9.92 -11.24 9.76
CA LEU A 59 -10.68 -12.48 9.92
C LEU A 59 -11.87 -12.29 10.86
#